data_AF-A0A256XNR3-F1
#
_entry.id   AF-A0A256XNR3-F1
#
_cell.length_a   1.000
_cell.length_b   1.000
_cell.length_c   1.000
_cell.angle_alpha   90.00
_cell.angle_beta   90.00
_cell.angle_gamma   90.00
#
_symmetry.space_group_name_H-M   'P 1'
#
loop_
_entity.id
_entity.type
_entity.pdbx_description
1 polymer ?
#
loop_
_entity_poly.entity_id
_entity_poly.type
_entity_poly.pdbx_seq_one_letter_code
_entity_poly.pdbx_strand_id
1 'polypeptide(L)'
;MNLEKFIKTHIRNEAAVTLALSTSYEVSVGVVEVDNTNRVTSIKEKPPLGKPVFIGILVLEGKYLPLIGDLYAKDKESVDIMGDLIPLLVERGERVIGFLTDAFWYDVG
;
A
#
# COMPACT_ATOMS: atom_id res chain seq x y z
N MET A 1 -0.37 -3.11 15.52
CA MET A 1 0.96 -3.04 14.86
C MET A 1 1.96 -2.42 15.83
N ASN A 2 3.21 -2.91 15.88
CA ASN A 2 4.27 -2.26 16.68
C ASN A 2 4.90 -1.11 15.87
N LEU A 3 4.54 0.14 16.21
CA LEU A 3 5.01 1.34 15.51
C LEU A 3 6.50 1.61 15.69
N GLU A 4 7.06 1.26 16.85
CA GLU A 4 8.49 1.41 17.11
C GLU A 4 9.32 0.55 16.15
N LYS A 5 8.93 -0.72 15.96
CA LYS A 5 9.56 -1.62 14.99
C LYS A 5 9.41 -1.12 13.55
N PHE A 6 8.26 -0.55 13.22
CA PHE A 6 7.97 0.03 11.91
C PHE A 6 8.91 1.21 11.60
N ILE A 7 9.01 2.18 12.53
CA ILE A 7 9.90 3.34 12.42
C ILE A 7 11.39 2.92 12.44
N LYS A 8 11.80 2.00 13.33
CA LYS A 8 13.17 1.47 13.34
C LYS A 8 13.54 0.80 12.02
N THR A 9 12.58 0.12 11.37
CA THR A 9 12.81 -0.49 10.06
C THR A 9 13.02 0.57 8.98
N HIS A 10 12.23 1.65 9.00
CA HIS A 10 12.41 2.79 8.11
C HIS A 10 13.81 3.40 8.23
N ILE A 11 14.21 3.77 9.46
CA ILE A 11 15.51 4.38 9.76
C ILE A 11 16.67 3.46 9.37
N ARG A 12 16.63 2.18 9.77
CA ARG A 12 17.71 1.22 9.50
C ARG A 12 17.93 0.97 8.01
N ASN A 13 16.86 1.04 7.22
CA ASN A 13 16.97 0.87 5.78
C ASN A 13 17.29 2.18 5.07
N GLU A 14 17.38 3.32 5.79
CA GLU A 14 17.51 4.66 5.19
C GLU A 14 16.47 4.83 4.06
N ALA A 15 15.22 4.42 4.34
CA ALA A 15 14.16 4.41 3.35
C ALA A 15 13.63 5.82 3.12
N ALA A 16 13.33 6.18 1.88
CA ALA A 16 12.54 7.39 1.60
C ALA A 16 11.11 7.22 2.10
N VAL A 17 10.54 6.03 1.91
CA VAL A 17 9.20 5.65 2.38
C VAL A 17 9.20 4.21 2.89
N THR A 18 8.48 3.96 3.98
CA THR A 18 8.11 2.61 4.40
C THR A 18 6.59 2.49 4.46
N LEU A 19 6.03 1.56 3.68
CA LEU A 19 4.60 1.27 3.63
C LEU A 19 4.25 0.12 4.57
N ALA A 20 3.26 0.28 5.44
CA ALA A 20 2.70 -0.85 6.18
C ALA A 20 1.84 -1.70 5.24
N LEU A 21 2.10 -3.00 5.20
CA LEU A 21 1.46 -3.94 4.28
C LEU A 21 0.83 -5.11 5.04
N SER A 22 -0.35 -5.56 4.60
CA SER A 22 -1.03 -6.76 5.09
C SER A 22 -1.37 -7.70 3.95
N THR A 23 -1.19 -9.00 4.15
CA THR A 23 -1.68 -10.05 3.22
C THR A 23 -3.07 -10.56 3.58
N SER A 24 -3.62 -10.10 4.71
CA SER A 24 -4.91 -10.56 5.25
C SER A 24 -6.09 -9.70 4.79
N TYR A 25 -5.88 -8.78 3.84
CA TYR A 25 -6.95 -7.99 3.27
C TYR A 25 -7.92 -8.89 2.51
N GLU A 26 -9.16 -8.97 2.97
CA GLU A 26 -10.26 -9.66 2.30
C GLU A 26 -10.87 -8.74 1.23
N VAL A 27 -11.07 -9.27 0.03
CA VAL A 27 -11.78 -8.51 -0.99
C VAL A 27 -13.25 -8.34 -0.59
N SER A 28 -13.89 -7.25 -1.02
CA SER A 28 -15.28 -6.93 -0.63
C SER A 28 -16.34 -7.76 -1.35
N VAL A 29 -15.94 -8.60 -2.30
CA VAL A 29 -16.81 -9.35 -3.23
C VAL A 29 -16.46 -10.83 -3.26
N GLY A 30 -17.41 -11.65 -3.71
CA GLY A 30 -17.13 -13.04 -4.05
C GLY A 30 -16.19 -13.17 -5.26
N VAL A 31 -15.24 -14.08 -5.17
CA VAL A 31 -14.31 -14.43 -6.26
C VAL A 31 -14.73 -15.79 -6.84
N VAL A 32 -14.84 -15.86 -8.16
CA VAL A 32 -15.24 -17.05 -8.90
C VAL A 32 -14.08 -17.54 -9.75
N GLU A 33 -13.75 -18.83 -9.63
CA GLU A 33 -12.76 -19.50 -10.47
C GLU A 33 -13.50 -20.23 -11.61
N VAL A 34 -13.09 -19.96 -12.85
CA VAL A 34 -13.62 -20.61 -14.06
C VAL A 34 -12.50 -21.33 -14.82
N ASP A 35 -12.84 -22.45 -15.46
CA ASP A 35 -11.91 -23.16 -16.33
C ASP A 35 -11.82 -22.51 -17.73
N ASN A 36 -11.03 -23.12 -18.62
CA ASN A 36 -10.84 -22.68 -20.01
C ASN A 36 -12.11 -22.79 -20.88
N THR A 37 -13.20 -23.37 -20.37
CA THR A 37 -14.51 -23.47 -21.03
C THR A 37 -15.55 -22.51 -20.41
N ASN A 38 -15.12 -21.61 -19.52
CA ASN A 38 -15.98 -20.72 -18.72
C ASN A 38 -16.92 -21.45 -17.73
N ARG A 39 -16.64 -22.71 -17.39
CA ARG A 39 -17.41 -23.42 -16.36
C ARG A 39 -16.91 -23.03 -14.97
N VAL A 40 -17.84 -22.72 -14.06
CA VAL A 40 -17.51 -22.44 -12.65
C VAL A 40 -16.95 -23.69 -11.97
N THR A 41 -15.78 -23.53 -11.34
CA THR A 41 -15.08 -24.60 -10.60
C THR A 41 -15.04 -24.34 -9.10
N SER A 42 -15.04 -23.06 -8.67
CA SER A 42 -15.07 -22.67 -7.25
C SER A 42 -15.68 -21.28 -7.08
N ILE A 43 -16.28 -21.03 -5.91
CA ILE A 43 -16.74 -19.71 -5.47
C ILE A 43 -16.26 -19.53 -4.03
N LYS A 44 -15.62 -18.40 -3.76
CA LYS A 44 -15.18 -18.01 -2.41
C LYS A 44 -15.75 -16.63 -2.11
N GLU A 45 -16.51 -16.50 -1.02
CA GLU A 45 -17.02 -15.21 -0.56
C GLU A 45 -15.93 -14.48 0.23
N LYS A 46 -15.65 -13.22 -0.15
CA LYS A 46 -14.66 -12.34 0.50
C LYS A 46 -13.32 -13.00 0.87
N PRO A 47 -12.66 -13.74 -0.05
CA PRO A 47 -11.39 -14.37 0.26
C PRO A 47 -10.29 -13.31 0.49
N PRO A 48 -9.23 -13.65 1.22
CA PRO A 48 -8.01 -12.84 1.24
C PRO A 48 -7.47 -12.63 -0.18
N LEU A 49 -7.03 -11.42 -0.51
CA LEU A 49 -6.44 -11.09 -1.81
C LEU A 49 -5.16 -11.89 -2.10
N GLY A 50 -4.48 -12.38 -1.05
CA GLY A 50 -3.26 -13.17 -1.17
C GLY A 50 -2.04 -12.38 -1.67
N LYS A 51 -2.12 -11.04 -1.67
CA LYS A 51 -1.04 -10.12 -2.02
C LYS A 51 -0.85 -9.10 -0.92
N PRO A 52 0.37 -8.55 -0.74
CA PRO A 52 0.58 -7.43 0.16
C PRO A 52 -0.26 -6.22 -0.28
N VAL A 53 -1.13 -5.75 0.60
CA VAL A 53 -1.99 -4.58 0.42
C VAL A 53 -1.51 -3.48 1.35
N PHE A 54 -1.40 -2.25 0.84
CA PHE A 54 -1.14 -1.08 1.65
C PHE A 54 -2.35 -0.76 2.55
N ILE A 55 -2.12 -0.68 3.86
CA ILE A 55 -3.19 -0.55 4.86
C ILE A 55 -3.35 0.89 5.41
N GLY A 56 -2.92 1.89 4.64
CA GLY A 56 -3.12 3.31 4.99
C GLY A 56 -2.13 3.89 6.00
N ILE A 57 -1.05 3.17 6.36
CA ILE A 57 -0.04 3.65 7.31
C ILE A 57 1.33 3.64 6.64
N LEU A 58 2.02 4.79 6.65
CA LEU A 58 3.37 4.93 6.09
C LEU A 58 4.28 5.75 6.99
N VAL A 59 5.60 5.61 6.80
CA VAL A 59 6.62 6.56 7.27
C VAL A 59 7.25 7.20 6.03
N LEU A 60 7.37 8.52 6.03
CA LEU A 60 7.94 9.33 4.95
C LEU A 60 9.08 10.19 5.51
N GLU A 61 10.22 10.19 4.82
CA GLU A 61 11.31 11.11 5.14
C GLU A 61 10.90 12.56 4.84
N GLY A 62 11.05 13.45 5.83
CA GLY A 62 10.50 14.80 5.78
C GLY A 62 11.02 15.66 4.61
N LYS A 63 12.22 15.36 4.08
CA LYS A 63 12.79 16.06 2.92
C LYS A 63 11.98 15.89 1.64
N TYR A 64 11.10 14.89 1.54
CA TYR A 64 10.23 14.68 0.38
C TYR A 64 8.88 15.39 0.51
N LEU A 65 8.56 15.96 1.68
CA LEU A 65 7.30 16.69 1.89
C LEU A 65 7.07 17.83 0.89
N PRO A 66 8.08 18.63 0.48
CA PRO A 66 7.91 19.68 -0.53
C PRO A 66 7.39 19.17 -1.88
N LEU A 67 7.65 17.91 -2.25
CA LEU A 67 7.17 17.33 -3.50
C LEU A 67 5.65 17.27 -3.58
N ILE A 68 4.95 17.23 -2.44
CA ILE A 68 3.49 17.31 -2.42
C ILE A 68 3.03 18.66 -2.95
N GLY A 69 3.69 19.76 -2.55
CA GLY A 69 3.41 21.10 -3.07
C GLY A 69 3.69 21.22 -4.57
N ASP A 70 4.80 20.64 -5.04
CA ASP A 70 5.15 20.62 -6.46
C ASP A 70 4.12 19.84 -7.30
N LEU A 71 3.52 18.78 -6.73
CA LEU A 71 2.46 18.00 -7.36
C LEU A 71 1.14 18.77 -7.44
N TYR A 72 0.80 19.53 -6.39
CA TYR A 72 -0.36 20.43 -6.39
C TYR A 72 -0.25 21.54 -7.44
N ALA A 73 0.95 22.12 -7.63
CA ALA A 73 1.18 23.24 -8.54
C ALA A 73 0.98 22.92 -10.04
N LYS A 74 0.72 21.65 -10.39
CA LYS A 74 0.48 21.17 -11.76
C LYS A 74 -1.01 21.08 -12.12
N ASP A 75 -1.81 22.06 -11.69
CA ASP A 75 -3.27 22.12 -11.90
C ASP A 75 -4.07 20.92 -11.38
N LYS A 76 -3.59 20.29 -10.29
CA LYS A 76 -4.33 19.23 -9.61
C LYS A 76 -5.17 19.80 -8.47
N GLU A 77 -6.45 19.43 -8.43
CA GLU A 77 -7.34 19.74 -7.31
C GLU A 77 -6.94 19.02 -6.02
N SER A 78 -6.27 17.87 -6.13
CA SER A 78 -5.75 17.07 -5.02
C SER A 78 -4.54 16.24 -5.42
N VAL A 79 -3.74 15.85 -4.43
CA VAL A 79 -2.60 14.93 -4.61
C VAL A 79 -2.92 13.62 -3.90
N ASP A 80 -2.88 12.51 -4.64
CA ASP A 80 -3.02 11.17 -4.06
C ASP A 80 -1.64 10.66 -3.62
N ILE A 81 -1.49 10.29 -2.35
CA ILE A 81 -0.22 9.75 -1.85
C ILE A 81 0.18 8.49 -2.62
N MET A 82 -0.73 7.52 -2.77
CA MET A 82 -0.46 6.24 -3.42
C MET A 82 -0.53 6.30 -4.94
N GLY A 83 -1.32 7.21 -5.49
CA GLY A 83 -1.47 7.44 -6.93
C GLY A 83 -0.41 8.35 -7.53
N ASP A 84 0.14 9.30 -6.75
CA ASP A 84 1.07 10.33 -7.25
C ASP A 84 2.43 10.30 -6.55
N LEU A 85 2.47 10.51 -5.23
CA LEU A 85 3.73 10.69 -4.51
C LEU A 85 4.58 9.41 -4.48
N ILE A 86 3.99 8.28 -4.09
CA ILE A 86 4.71 7.01 -3.98
C ILE A 86 5.21 6.54 -5.36
N PRO A 87 4.41 6.53 -6.44
CA PRO A 87 4.89 6.19 -7.78
C PRO A 87 6.03 7.11 -8.24
N LEU A 88 5.95 8.42 -7.98
CA LEU A 88 7.03 9.36 -8.32
C LEU A 88 8.34 9.02 -7.60
N LEU A 89 8.28 8.67 -6.32
CA LEU A 89 9.48 8.29 -5.55
C LEU A 89 10.07 6.97 -6.08
N VAL A 90 9.23 6.00 -6.42
CA VAL A 90 9.67 4.75 -7.06
C VAL A 90 10.32 5.02 -8.41
N GLU A 91 9.72 5.86 -9.26
CA GLU A 91 10.25 6.23 -10.59
C GLU A 91 11.62 6.92 -10.47
N ARG A 92 11.81 7.74 -9.44
CA ARG A 92 13.09 8.41 -9.14
C ARG A 92 14.16 7.48 -8.55
N GLY A 93 13.85 6.21 -8.32
CA GLY A 93 14.75 5.25 -7.69
C GLY A 93 14.96 5.49 -6.20
N GLU A 94 14.08 6.26 -5.56
CA GLU A 94 14.12 6.48 -4.13
C GLU A 94 13.77 5.18 -3.39
N ARG A 95 14.33 5.00 -2.19
CA ARG A 95 14.17 3.75 -1.46
C ARG A 95 12.79 3.65 -0.82
N VAL A 96 11.83 3.12 -1.57
CA VAL A 96 10.49 2.77 -1.08
C VAL A 96 10.46 1.29 -0.68
N ILE A 97 10.13 0.99 0.57
CA ILE A 97 10.10 -0.38 1.10
C ILE A 97 8.76 -0.74 1.73
N GLY A 98 8.46 -2.03 1.80
CA GLY A 98 7.30 -2.59 2.52
C GLY A 98 7.66 -3.10 3.91
N PHE A 99 6.73 -2.95 4.86
CA PHE A 99 6.75 -3.57 6.18
C PHE A 99 5.52 -4.47 6.33
N LEU A 100 5.73 -5.77 6.20
CA LEU A 100 4.65 -6.76 6.40
C LEU A 100 4.30 -6.86 7.88
N THR A 101 3.00 -6.79 8.17
CA THR A 101 2.43 -6.94 9.51
C THR A 101 1.31 -7.97 9.50
N ASP A 102 1.25 -8.77 10.56
CA ASP A 102 0.16 -9.70 10.90
C ASP A 102 -0.86 -9.08 11.87
N ALA A 103 -0.65 -7.82 12.26
CA ALA A 103 -1.57 -7.09 13.11
C ALA A 103 -2.98 -7.08 12.51
N PHE A 104 -3.98 -7.25 13.39
CA PHE A 104 -5.37 -7.02 13.04
C PHE A 104 -5.54 -5.62 12.45
N TRP A 105 -6.17 -5.56 11.29
CA TRP A 105 -6.52 -4.36 10.57
C TRP A 105 -7.84 -4.60 9.86
N TYR A 106 -8.68 -3.58 9.81
CA TYR A 106 -9.97 -3.65 9.17
C TYR A 106 -10.26 -2.30 8.52
N ASP A 107 -10.72 -2.33 7.28
CA ASP A 107 -11.20 -1.14 6.58
C ASP A 107 -12.62 -0.84 7.08
N VAL A 108 -12.79 0.31 7.71
CA VAL A 108 -14.09 0.73 8.22
C VAL A 108 -14.84 1.66 7.26
N GLY A 109 -14.28 1.96 6.08
CA GLY A 109 -14.93 2.75 5.02
C GLY A 109 -15.76 3.91 5.53
#